data_AF-A0A7S2JXH9-F1
#
_entry.id   AF-A0A7S2JXH9-F1
#
_cell.length_a   1.000
_cell.length_b   1.000
_cell.length_c   1.000
_cell.angle_alpha   90.00
_cell.angle_beta   90.00
_cell.angle_gamma   90.00
#
_symmetry.space_group_name_H-M   'P 1'
#
loop_
_entity.id
_entity.type
_entity.pdbx_description
1 polymer ?
#
loop_
_entity_poly.entity_id
_entity_poly.type
_entity_poly.pdbx_seq_one_letter_code
_entity_poly.pdbx_strand_id
1 'polypeptide(L)'
;FDLSSYLENPVHDILSLYRFCHQRQFLDGNDGLAVEIVLELLPSVGKDERRTIHGIISKGCRDLYTDTRHTKQNEKSPERTEILVKWSRQGSRGRKRKRNSCGKPKSFKCQENVICVMRKQKVEHLACIKHLCSIVKCGTSDI
;
A
#
# COMPACT_ATOMS: atom_id res chain seq x y z
N PHE A 1 8.67 -8.67 -9.96
CA PHE A 1 8.58 -7.40 -10.70
C PHE A 1 8.46 -6.29 -9.69
N ASP A 2 9.40 -5.36 -9.75
CA ASP A 2 9.49 -4.23 -8.84
C ASP A 2 8.62 -3.08 -9.38
N LEU A 3 7.80 -2.49 -8.51
CA LEU A 3 6.98 -1.33 -8.87
C LEU A 3 7.85 -0.06 -9.01
N SER A 4 9.00 -0.02 -8.34
CA SER A 4 9.87 1.16 -8.27
C SER A 4 10.40 1.61 -9.63
N SER A 5 10.62 0.68 -10.56
CA SER A 5 11.18 0.97 -11.88
C SER A 5 10.23 1.71 -12.82
N TYR A 6 8.96 1.83 -12.47
CA TYR A 6 7.93 2.46 -13.30
C TYR A 6 7.52 3.86 -12.82
N LEU A 7 7.97 4.27 -11.64
CA LEU A 7 7.50 5.47 -10.94
C LEU A 7 8.48 6.62 -11.09
N GLU A 8 7.95 7.83 -11.23
CA GLU A 8 8.75 9.07 -11.23
C GLU A 8 9.37 9.33 -9.85
N ASN A 9 8.62 9.04 -8.78
CA ASN A 9 9.10 9.15 -7.40
C ASN A 9 8.83 7.85 -6.59
N PRO A 10 9.64 6.81 -6.78
CA PRO A 10 9.35 5.48 -6.25
C PRO A 10 9.28 5.44 -4.72
N VAL A 11 10.15 6.19 -4.02
CA VAL A 11 10.18 6.18 -2.55
C VAL A 11 8.90 6.79 -1.98
N HIS A 12 8.50 7.96 -2.48
CA HIS A 12 7.31 8.66 -2.02
C HIS A 12 6.04 7.86 -2.33
N ASP A 13 5.93 7.36 -3.55
CA ASP A 13 4.71 6.73 -4.06
C ASP A 13 4.49 5.35 -3.44
N ILE A 14 5.55 4.56 -3.27
CA ILE A 14 5.47 3.26 -2.58
C ILE A 14 5.12 3.47 -1.10
N LEU A 15 5.72 4.45 -0.41
CA LEU A 15 5.39 4.75 0.99
C LEU A 15 3.93 5.20 1.13
N SER A 16 3.45 6.04 0.19
CA SER A 16 2.06 6.50 0.17
C SER A 16 1.11 5.32 -0.04
N LEU A 17 1.39 4.47 -1.03
CA LEU A 17 0.62 3.26 -1.30
C LEU A 17 0.60 2.31 -0.09
N TYR A 18 1.75 2.10 0.55
CA TYR A 18 1.86 1.28 1.76
C TYR A 18 1.01 1.85 2.91
N ARG A 19 1.15 3.14 3.21
CA ARG A 19 0.35 3.80 4.25
C ARG A 19 -1.14 3.68 3.96
N PHE A 20 -1.55 3.89 2.72
CA PHE A 20 -2.94 3.75 2.30
C PHE A 20 -3.47 2.35 2.51
N CYS A 21 -2.73 1.31 2.12
CA CYS A 21 -3.12 -0.08 2.36
C CYS A 21 -3.31 -0.39 3.85
N HIS A 22 -2.46 0.17 4.71
CA HIS A 22 -2.42 -0.13 6.15
C HIS A 22 -3.32 0.79 7.01
N GLN A 23 -3.81 1.90 6.48
CA GLN A 23 -4.68 2.88 7.18
C GLN A 23 -6.19 2.56 7.10
N ARG A 24 -6.57 1.36 6.64
CA ARG A 24 -7.96 0.92 6.47
C ARG A 24 -8.87 1.14 7.70
N GLN A 25 -8.30 1.21 8.90
CA GLN A 25 -9.03 1.39 10.16
C GLN A 25 -9.51 2.83 10.42
N PHE A 26 -9.03 3.84 9.68
CA PHE A 26 -9.41 5.26 9.89
C PHE A 26 -10.48 5.76 8.92
N LEU A 27 -10.88 4.95 7.93
CA LEU A 27 -11.81 5.35 6.86
C LEU A 27 -13.28 4.95 7.12
N ASP A 28 -13.55 4.19 8.19
CA ASP A 28 -14.93 3.80 8.55
C ASP A 28 -15.72 4.92 9.25
N GLY A 29 -15.15 6.12 9.42
CA GLY A 29 -15.75 7.22 10.19
C GLY A 29 -15.80 8.60 9.55
N ASN A 30 -15.37 8.78 8.30
CA ASN A 30 -15.44 10.09 7.64
C ASN A 30 -16.19 10.00 6.31
N ASP A 31 -17.32 10.71 6.25
CA ASP A 31 -18.15 10.91 5.09
C ASP A 31 -17.38 11.50 3.90
N GLY A 32 -17.54 10.88 2.73
CA GLY A 32 -17.53 11.59 1.44
C GLY A 32 -16.19 11.85 0.74
N LEU A 33 -15.04 11.90 1.42
CA LEU A 33 -13.75 12.08 0.73
C LEU A 33 -13.23 10.73 0.24
N ALA A 34 -13.42 10.46 -1.05
CA ALA A 34 -12.77 9.33 -1.71
C ALA A 34 -11.25 9.54 -1.67
N VAL A 35 -10.60 9.02 -0.62
CA VAL A 35 -9.14 9.05 -0.51
C VAL A 35 -8.59 8.21 -1.66
N GLU A 36 -7.99 8.91 -2.63
CA GLU A 36 -7.32 8.33 -3.77
C GLU A 36 -5.83 8.63 -3.66
N ILE A 37 -5.01 7.68 -4.09
CA ILE A 37 -3.57 7.90 -4.30
C ILE A 37 -3.32 7.97 -5.80
N VAL A 38 -2.48 8.93 -6.18
CA VAL A 38 -1.96 9.06 -7.54
C VAL A 38 -0.54 8.51 -7.53
N LEU A 39 -0.25 7.57 -8.42
CA LEU A 39 1.09 7.10 -8.71
C LEU A 39 1.54 7.73 -10.02
N GLU A 40 2.59 8.53 -9.99
CA GLU A 40 3.12 9.20 -11.17
C GLU A 40 4.05 8.26 -11.92
N LEU A 41 3.74 7.96 -13.18
CA LEU A 41 4.53 7.04 -13.99
C LEU A 41 5.60 7.78 -14.78
N LEU A 42 6.71 7.09 -15.04
CA LEU A 42 7.69 7.58 -16.01
C LEU A 42 7.06 7.74 -17.40
N PRO A 43 7.45 8.75 -18.19
CA PRO A 43 6.91 8.97 -19.55
C PRO A 43 7.13 7.81 -20.51
N SER A 44 8.14 6.97 -20.24
CA SER A 44 8.46 5.78 -21.04
C SER A 44 7.50 4.62 -20.83
N VAL A 45 6.63 4.67 -19.81
CA VAL A 45 5.79 3.53 -19.43
C VAL A 45 4.67 3.29 -20.45
N GLY A 46 4.79 2.17 -21.16
CA GLY A 46 3.86 1.75 -22.20
C GLY A 46 2.57 1.11 -21.68
N LYS A 47 1.62 0.86 -22.58
CA LYS A 47 0.32 0.23 -22.24
C LYS A 47 0.44 -1.12 -21.52
N ASP A 48 1.38 -1.97 -21.93
CA ASP A 48 1.54 -3.31 -21.32
C ASP A 48 2.24 -3.27 -19.96
N GLU A 49 3.12 -2.31 -19.75
CA GLU A 49 3.72 -2.05 -18.44
C GLU A 49 2.66 -1.52 -17.45
N ARG A 50 1.74 -0.65 -17.90
CA ARG A 50 0.60 -0.20 -17.08
C ARG A 50 -0.26 -1.38 -16.62
N ARG A 51 -0.57 -2.34 -17.51
CA ARG A 51 -1.26 -3.59 -17.15
C ARG A 51 -0.48 -4.36 -16.07
N THR A 52 0.84 -4.40 -16.19
CA THR A 52 1.72 -5.05 -15.21
C THR A 52 1.62 -4.35 -13.85
N ILE A 53 1.66 -3.02 -13.81
CA ILE A 53 1.52 -2.23 -12.58
C ILE A 53 0.17 -2.49 -11.90
N HIS A 54 -0.94 -2.44 -12.66
CA HIS A 54 -2.27 -2.80 -12.14
C HIS A 54 -2.27 -4.21 -11.53
N GLY A 55 -1.59 -5.16 -12.18
CA GLY A 55 -1.43 -6.52 -11.69
C GLY A 55 -0.61 -6.61 -10.39
N ILE A 56 0.47 -5.85 -10.26
CA ILE A 56 1.31 -5.79 -9.05
C ILE A 56 0.49 -5.25 -7.87
N ILE A 57 -0.19 -4.11 -8.05
CA ILE A 57 -1.00 -3.49 -6.99
C ILE A 57 -2.14 -4.43 -6.56
N SER A 58 -2.85 -5.02 -7.52
CA SER A 58 -3.95 -5.96 -7.25
C SER A 58 -3.50 -7.24 -6.53
N LYS A 59 -2.27 -7.72 -6.81
CA LYS A 59 -1.67 -8.86 -6.10
C LYS A 59 -1.27 -8.47 -4.67
N GLY A 60 -0.71 -7.28 -4.47
CA GLY A 60 -0.32 -6.77 -3.16
C GLY A 60 -1.51 -6.49 -2.23
N CYS A 61 -2.59 -5.91 -2.76
CA CYS A 61 -3.81 -5.64 -2.01
C CYS A 61 -5.05 -5.79 -2.89
N ARG A 62 -5.77 -6.92 -2.74
CA ARG A 62 -6.98 -7.26 -3.52
C ARG A 62 -8.17 -6.33 -3.29
N ASP A 63 -8.12 -5.53 -2.23
CA ASP A 63 -9.19 -4.61 -1.86
C ASP A 63 -9.02 -3.23 -2.52
N LEU A 64 -8.01 -3.06 -3.39
CA LEU A 64 -7.80 -1.84 -4.15
C LEU A 64 -8.42 -1.93 -5.54
N TYR A 65 -8.97 -0.81 -5.99
CA TYR A 65 -9.30 -0.52 -7.36
C TYR A 65 -8.22 0.39 -7.94
N THR A 66 -7.86 0.17 -9.20
CA THR A 66 -6.83 0.96 -9.87
C THR A 66 -7.32 1.39 -11.24
N ASP A 67 -7.03 2.63 -11.62
CA ASP A 67 -7.41 3.20 -12.92
C ASP A 67 -6.24 3.95 -13.54
N THR A 68 -6.17 4.02 -14.87
CA THR A 68 -5.16 4.82 -15.57
C THR A 68 -5.76 6.16 -15.95
N ARG A 69 -5.10 7.26 -15.57
CA ARG A 69 -5.48 8.62 -15.93
C ARG A 69 -4.40 9.28 -16.80
N HIS A 70 -4.86 10.03 -17.79
CA HIS A 70 -4.01 10.92 -18.57
C HIS A 70 -4.26 12.35 -18.10
N THR A 71 -3.24 13.00 -17.55
CA THR A 71 -3.35 14.36 -17.01
C THR A 71 -2.57 15.32 -17.90
N LYS A 72 -3.26 16.32 -18.45
CA LYS A 72 -2.67 17.48 -19.11
C LYS A 72 -2.69 18.63 -18.11
N GLN A 73 -1.61 18.82 -17.36
CA GLN A 73 -1.49 20.00 -16.49
C GLN A 73 -1.11 21.21 -17.38
N ASN A 74 -2.07 22.00 -17.87
CA ASN A 74 -1.85 23.17 -18.73
C ASN A 74 -1.22 22.90 -20.12
N GLU A 75 -1.48 23.80 -21.06
CA GLU A 75 -1.05 23.72 -22.48
C GLU A 75 0.47 23.60 -22.71
N LYS A 76 1.30 23.69 -21.66
CA LYS A 76 2.77 23.65 -21.75
C LYS A 76 3.42 22.42 -21.11
N SER A 77 2.66 21.53 -20.46
CA SER A 77 3.23 20.33 -19.85
C SER A 77 3.16 19.13 -20.77
N PRO A 78 4.18 18.25 -20.78
CA PRO A 78 4.06 16.95 -21.44
C PRO A 78 2.90 16.17 -20.83
N GLU A 79 2.16 15.44 -21.66
CA GLU A 79 1.09 14.55 -21.21
C GLU A 79 1.64 13.52 -20.23
N ARG A 80 1.12 13.52 -19.00
CA ARG A 80 1.54 12.59 -17.96
C ARG A 80 0.52 11.47 -17.81
N THR A 81 1.03 10.26 -17.65
CA THR A 81 0.21 9.09 -17.31
C THR A 81 0.34 8.80 -15.83
N GLU A 82 -0.79 8.64 -15.17
CA GLU A 82 -0.90 8.40 -13.74
C GLU A 82 -1.71 7.12 -13.50
N ILE A 83 -1.42 6.41 -12.41
CA ILE A 83 -2.29 5.34 -11.90
C ILE A 83 -2.97 5.82 -10.63
N LEU A 84 -4.29 5.92 -10.70
CA LEU A 84 -5.14 6.18 -9.55
C LEU A 84 -5.37 4.89 -8.79
N VAL A 85 -5.24 4.94 -7.46
CA VAL A 85 -5.49 3.83 -6.55
C VAL A 85 -6.54 4.25 -5.53
N LYS A 86 -7.63 3.46 -5.47
CA LYS A 86 -8.78 3.69 -4.58
C LYS A 86 -9.12 2.41 -3.83
N TRP A 87 -9.88 2.52 -2.75
CA TRP A 87 -10.50 1.35 -2.15
C TRP A 87 -11.63 0.82 -3.02
N SER A 88 -11.62 -0.48 -3.32
CA SER A 88 -12.72 -1.15 -4.00
C SER A 88 -13.87 -1.39 -3.02
N ARG A 89 -15.04 -0.83 -3.33
CA ARG A 89 -16.30 -1.10 -2.59
C ARG A 89 -16.79 -2.54 -2.76
N GLN A 90 -16.29 -3.30 -3.75
CA GLN A 90 -16.73 -4.68 -3.99
C GLN A 90 -16.05 -5.71 -3.06
N GLY A 91 -14.82 -5.45 -2.58
CA GLY A 91 -14.11 -6.36 -1.68
C GLY A 91 -14.70 -6.46 -0.26
N SER A 92 -15.40 -5.41 0.19
CA SER A 92 -16.02 -5.34 1.52
C SER A 92 -17.34 -6.11 1.65
N ARG A 93 -18.06 -6.38 0.55
CA ARG A 93 -19.30 -7.17 0.55
C ARG A 93 -19.05 -8.68 0.64
N GLY A 94 -17.94 -9.18 0.10
CA GLY A 94 -17.59 -10.61 0.12
C GLY A 94 -17.13 -11.15 1.48
N ARG A 95 -16.62 -10.29 2.39
CA ARG A 95 -16.14 -10.72 3.71
C ARG A 95 -17.20 -10.73 4.80
N LYS A 96 -18.29 -9.94 4.70
CA LYS A 96 -19.38 -9.97 5.69
C LYS A 96 -20.15 -11.30 5.72
N ARG A 97 -20.15 -12.08 4.62
CA ARG A 97 -20.79 -13.40 4.57
C ARG A 97 -19.96 -14.56 5.12
N LYS A 98 -18.72 -14.34 5.57
CA LYS A 98 -17.86 -15.39 6.17
C LYS A 98 -17.60 -15.22 7.68
N ARG A 99 -18.36 -14.37 8.37
CA ARG A 99 -18.25 -14.23 9.84
C ARG A 99 -18.89 -15.36 10.64
N ASN A 100 -19.60 -16.30 9.99
CA ASN A 100 -20.29 -17.40 10.68
C ASN A 100 -19.60 -18.77 10.56
N SER A 101 -18.39 -18.84 10.00
CA SER A 101 -17.56 -20.05 10.09
C SER A 101 -16.34 -19.72 10.95
N CYS A 102 -16.21 -20.40 12.09
CA CYS A 102 -15.06 -20.42 12.99
C CYS A 102 -13.78 -20.96 12.30
N GLY A 103 -13.35 -20.32 11.22
CA GLY A 103 -12.09 -20.58 10.56
C GLY A 103 -11.05 -19.65 11.15
N LYS A 104 -10.10 -20.23 11.89
CA LYS A 104 -8.86 -19.58 12.34
C LYS A 104 -8.33 -18.64 11.24
N PRO A 105 -7.84 -17.43 11.56
CA PRO A 105 -7.17 -16.60 10.58
C PRO A 105 -6.12 -17.47 9.87
N LYS A 106 -6.13 -17.50 8.54
CA LYS A 106 -5.07 -18.15 7.77
C LYS A 106 -3.77 -17.60 8.32
N SER A 107 -2.99 -18.43 9.02
CA SER A 107 -1.65 -18.09 9.44
C SER A 107 -0.92 -17.73 8.16
N PHE A 108 -0.68 -16.45 7.93
CA PHE A 108 0.39 -16.03 7.04
C PHE A 108 1.64 -16.67 7.67
N LYS A 109 2.08 -17.80 7.12
CA LYS A 109 3.41 -18.32 7.42
C LYS A 109 4.36 -17.29 6.83
N CYS A 110 4.73 -16.29 7.63
CA CYS A 110 5.88 -15.46 7.36
C CYS A 110 7.08 -16.41 7.47
N GLN A 111 7.56 -16.91 6.33
CA GLN A 111 8.64 -17.91 6.32
C GLN A 111 10.03 -17.30 6.48
N GLU A 112 10.14 -15.98 6.63
CA GLU A 112 11.43 -15.30 6.62
C GLU A 112 11.47 -14.24 7.74
N ASN A 113 12.39 -14.44 8.68
CA ASN A 113 12.74 -13.42 9.67
C ASN A 113 13.52 -12.32 8.94
N VAL A 114 13.12 -11.06 9.12
CA VAL A 114 13.84 -9.92 8.54
C VAL A 114 14.90 -9.45 9.54
N ILE A 115 16.17 -9.59 9.18
CA ILE A 115 17.29 -9.10 9.99
C ILE A 115 17.55 -7.63 9.63
N CYS A 116 17.54 -6.75 10.64
CA CYS A 116 17.86 -5.33 10.45
C CYS A 116 18.75 -4.79 11.57
N VAL A 117 19.47 -3.69 11.30
CA VAL A 117 20.30 -2.99 12.28
C VAL A 117 19.62 -1.69 12.67
N MET A 118 19.36 -1.50 13.97
CA MET A 118 18.70 -0.30 14.50
C MET A 118 19.70 0.54 15.29
N ARG A 119 19.96 1.77 14.83
CA ARG A 119 20.76 2.75 15.58
C ARG A 119 19.88 3.42 16.64
N LYS A 120 20.28 3.31 17.91
CA LYS A 120 19.64 4.01 19.04
C LYS A 120 20.60 5.00 19.69
N GLN A 121 20.10 6.13 20.18
CA GLN A 121 20.90 7.15 20.88
C GLN A 121 20.23 7.54 22.20
N LYS A 122 20.91 7.28 23.33
CA LYS A 122 20.42 7.60 24.69
C LYS A 122 19.02 7.02 25.02
N VAL A 123 18.64 5.91 24.38
CA VAL A 123 17.37 5.21 24.64
C VAL A 123 17.67 3.77 25.04
N GLU A 124 16.93 3.26 26.02
CA GLU A 124 16.99 1.87 26.46
C GLU A 124 16.57 0.91 25.34
N HIS A 125 17.15 -0.29 25.33
CA HIS A 125 16.91 -1.25 24.24
C HIS A 125 15.43 -1.67 24.15
N LEU A 126 14.82 -2.00 25.29
CA LEU A 126 13.42 -2.41 25.35
C LEU A 126 12.45 -1.29 24.95
N ALA A 127 12.74 -0.04 25.30
CA ALA A 127 11.95 1.11 24.88
C ALA A 127 11.97 1.28 23.35
N CYS A 128 13.13 1.05 22.72
CA CYS A 128 13.29 1.09 21.28
C CYS A 128 12.50 -0.04 20.59
N ILE A 129 12.55 -1.27 21.12
CA ILE A 129 11.74 -2.41 20.64
C ILE A 129 10.24 -2.11 20.77
N LYS A 130 9.77 -1.60 21.92
CA LYS A 130 8.36 -1.23 22.12
C LYS A 130 7.90 -0.18 21.10
N HIS A 131 8.75 0.80 20.81
CA HIS A 131 8.47 1.82 19.81
C HIS A 131 8.36 1.20 18.42
N LEU A 132 9.28 0.30 18.05
CA LEU A 132 9.24 -0.43 16.79
C LEU A 132 7.95 -1.28 16.69
N CYS A 133 7.63 -2.05 17.74
CA CYS A 133 6.40 -2.86 17.83
C CYS A 133 5.14 -2.02 17.59
N SER A 134 5.07 -0.80 18.12
CA SER A 134 3.97 0.14 17.89
C SER A 134 3.83 0.54 16.42
N ILE A 135 4.96 0.82 15.76
CA ILE A 135 5.00 1.20 14.34
C ILE A 135 4.59 0.04 13.44
N VAL A 136 5.18 -1.14 13.65
CA VAL A 136 4.95 -2.33 12.81
C VAL A 136 3.71 -3.13 13.22
N LYS A 137 3.08 -2.77 14.34
CA LYS A 137 1.89 -3.41 14.91
C LYS A 137 2.11 -4.91 15.20
N CYS A 138 3.20 -5.23 15.89
CA CYS A 138 3.54 -6.60 16.33
C CYS A 138 3.72 -6.68 17.86
N GLY A 139 3.80 -7.89 18.39
CA GLY A 139 4.19 -8.15 19.77
C GLY A 139 5.71 -8.05 19.94
N THR A 140 6.16 -7.83 21.18
CA THR A 140 7.60 -7.87 21.50
C THR A 140 8.21 -9.25 21.31
N SER A 141 7.41 -10.31 21.32
CA SER A 141 7.83 -11.69 21.00
C SER A 141 8.11 -11.91 19.51
N ASP A 142 7.68 -10.99 18.65
CA ASP A 142 7.83 -11.07 17.20
C ASP A 142 9.10 -10.35 16.69
N ILE A 143 9.87 -9.73 17.60
CA ILE A 143 11.13 -9.01 17.34
C ILE A 143 12.31 -9.73 17.97
#